data_AF-A0A1P8NHR9-F1
#
_entry.id   AF-A0A1P8NHR9-F1
#
_cell.length_a   1.000
_cell.length_b   1.000
_cell.length_c   1.000
_cell.angle_alpha   90.00
_cell.angle_beta   90.00
_cell.angle_gamma   90.00
#
_symmetry.space_group_name_H-M   'P 1'
#
loop_
_entity.id
_entity.type
_entity.pdbx_description
1 polymer ?
#
loop_
_entity_poly.entity_id
_entity_poly.type
_entity_poly.pdbx_seq_one_letter_code
_entity_poly.pdbx_strand_id
1 'polypeptide(L)'
;MTASAPSHRSARARLTGALFALAVLAAGCTGGEEPAPEGAPAVSDGGGASDGGTGGGGSDDSGASDGGGQTAAALPRDPYPVTPAPDDFEPPEPCSGEGAYYAEVGGTGTPDLPERAGESLTIEATGIEGADAQLTATLGEGDPREIEDITLGETVSIDLWTLSVTSVCEETEQVEFDLIN
;
A
#
# COMPACT_ATOMS: atom_id res chain seq x y z
N MET A 1 -42.18 -25.65 -35.33
CA MET A 1 -43.53 -25.28 -34.89
C MET A 1 -44.06 -26.35 -33.94
N THR A 2 -43.95 -26.13 -32.62
CA THR A 2 -44.98 -26.50 -31.64
C THR A 2 -44.75 -25.63 -30.40
N ALA A 3 -45.81 -25.00 -29.92
CA ALA A 3 -45.82 -24.05 -28.82
C ALA A 3 -46.38 -24.70 -27.54
N SER A 4 -45.96 -24.20 -26.38
CA SER A 4 -46.81 -23.64 -25.30
C SER A 4 -46.21 -23.87 -23.91
N ALA A 5 -45.89 -22.77 -23.22
CA ALA A 5 -45.65 -22.65 -21.75
C ALA A 5 -47.02 -22.57 -21.00
N PRO A 6 -47.16 -22.21 -19.69
CA PRO A 6 -46.23 -21.90 -18.59
C PRO A 6 -46.68 -22.48 -17.19
N SER A 7 -46.17 -21.89 -16.08
CA SER A 7 -46.63 -21.92 -14.65
C SER A 7 -45.98 -22.98 -13.73
N HIS A 8 -45.32 -22.61 -12.62
CA HIS A 8 -45.88 -21.93 -11.44
C HIS A 8 -45.05 -20.78 -10.87
N ARG A 9 -45.78 -19.74 -10.45
CA ARG A 9 -45.33 -18.61 -9.63
C ARG A 9 -45.40 -18.96 -8.14
N SER A 10 -44.47 -18.32 -7.40
CA SER A 10 -44.61 -17.82 -6.02
C SER A 10 -44.47 -18.77 -4.85
N ALA A 11 -43.41 -18.55 -4.07
CA ALA A 11 -43.53 -18.47 -2.61
C ALA A 11 -42.72 -17.28 -2.09
N ARG A 12 -43.44 -16.19 -1.76
CA ARG A 12 -42.96 -15.17 -0.83
C ARG A 12 -42.97 -15.79 0.56
N ALA A 13 -41.83 -15.83 1.25
CA ALA A 13 -41.81 -15.91 2.71
C ALA A 13 -41.34 -14.56 3.24
N ARG A 14 -42.25 -13.85 3.91
CA ARG A 14 -41.99 -12.64 4.71
C ARG A 14 -41.89 -13.03 6.18
N LEU A 15 -41.24 -12.15 6.95
CA LEU A 15 -41.15 -12.06 8.43
C LEU A 15 -40.21 -13.10 9.07
N THR A 16 -39.31 -12.77 10.01
CA THR A 16 -39.48 -11.99 11.25
C THR A 16 -38.05 -11.69 11.75
N GLY A 17 -37.59 -10.47 12.07
CA GLY A 17 -37.94 -9.73 13.27
C GLY A 17 -37.28 -10.33 14.52
N ALA A 18 -36.08 -9.85 14.90
CA ALA A 18 -35.55 -9.99 16.26
C ALA A 18 -34.58 -8.84 16.58
N LEU A 19 -35.17 -7.74 17.05
CA LEU A 19 -34.49 -6.78 17.92
C LEU A 19 -34.11 -7.52 19.20
N PHE A 20 -32.83 -7.49 19.59
CA PHE A 20 -32.47 -7.66 20.99
C PHE A 20 -31.53 -6.54 21.42
N ALA A 21 -31.89 -5.99 22.56
CA ALA A 21 -31.42 -4.74 23.11
C ALA A 21 -30.38 -4.98 24.21
N LEU A 22 -29.44 -4.04 24.28
CA LEU A 22 -28.92 -3.35 25.49
C LEU A 22 -28.19 -4.10 26.61
N ALA A 23 -27.21 -3.32 27.12
CA ALA A 23 -26.42 -3.41 28.35
C ALA A 23 -25.21 -4.35 28.26
N VAL A 24 -24.00 -3.93 28.62
CA VAL A 24 -23.63 -3.47 29.97
C VAL A 24 -22.44 -2.49 29.95
N LEU A 25 -22.55 -1.46 30.80
CA LEU A 25 -21.47 -0.55 31.22
C LEU A 25 -20.27 -1.31 31.80
N ALA A 26 -19.06 -0.97 31.33
CA ALA A 26 -17.84 -1.15 32.10
C ALA A 26 -17.29 0.21 32.51
N ALA A 27 -17.30 0.46 33.81
CA ALA A 27 -16.63 1.56 34.49
C ALA A 27 -15.11 1.34 34.50
N GLY A 28 -14.32 2.42 34.49
CA GLY A 28 -12.92 2.36 34.91
C GLY A 28 -12.13 3.65 34.70
N CYS A 29 -11.73 4.28 35.82
CA CYS A 29 -10.56 5.18 36.01
C CYS A 29 -10.55 6.49 35.19
N THR A 30 -10.82 7.70 35.70
CA THR A 30 -10.33 8.39 36.90
C THR A 30 -8.86 8.12 37.24
N GLY A 31 -7.99 8.84 36.53
CA GLY A 31 -6.59 9.15 36.83
C GLY A 31 -6.23 10.27 35.84
N GLY A 32 -5.73 11.43 36.21
CA GLY A 32 -4.89 11.79 37.35
C GLY A 32 -3.74 12.60 36.75
N GLU A 33 -3.76 13.90 37.01
CA GLU A 33 -2.64 14.85 36.93
C GLU A 33 -2.00 15.12 35.55
N GLU A 34 -2.29 16.32 35.05
CA GLU A 34 -1.52 17.03 34.02
C GLU A 34 -0.25 17.59 34.68
N PRO A 35 0.97 17.24 34.24
CA PRO A 35 2.15 18.00 34.60
C PRO A 35 2.49 18.99 33.47
N ALA A 36 2.46 20.27 33.84
CA ALA A 36 3.00 21.38 33.07
C ALA A 36 4.51 21.18 32.79
N PRO A 37 5.01 21.54 31.60
CA PRO A 37 6.43 21.77 31.41
C PRO A 37 6.77 23.23 31.76
N GLU A 38 7.25 23.45 32.97
CA GLU A 38 8.06 24.64 33.30
C GLU A 38 9.54 24.26 33.32
N GLY A 39 10.36 25.04 32.59
CA GLY A 39 11.80 25.10 32.83
C GLY A 39 12.68 24.81 31.62
N ALA A 40 12.90 25.82 30.77
CA ALA A 40 14.12 25.91 29.98
C ALA A 40 15.35 26.00 30.93
N PRO A 41 16.56 25.63 30.48
CA PRO A 41 17.31 26.57 29.66
C PRO A 41 17.98 25.95 28.43
N ALA A 42 17.82 26.66 27.30
CA ALA A 42 18.71 26.54 26.17
C ALA A 42 20.12 26.95 26.60
N VAL A 43 21.10 26.06 26.39
CA VAL A 43 22.52 26.40 26.45
C VAL A 43 23.25 25.74 25.29
N SER A 44 23.78 26.59 24.41
CA SER A 44 25.08 26.50 23.72
C SER A 44 24.96 26.79 22.22
N ASP A 45 24.80 28.07 21.87
CA ASP A 45 25.23 28.59 20.57
C ASP A 45 26.76 28.60 20.53
N GLY A 46 27.32 27.54 19.97
CA GLY A 46 28.72 27.50 19.54
C GLY A 46 28.82 28.07 18.12
N GLY A 47 29.51 29.20 17.95
CA GLY A 47 29.76 29.73 16.61
C GLY A 47 30.23 31.17 16.59
N GLY A 48 31.35 31.46 17.25
CA GLY A 48 32.09 32.70 17.01
C GLY A 48 32.76 32.67 15.64
N ALA A 49 32.48 33.66 14.80
CA ALA A 49 33.38 34.13 13.75
C ALA A 49 33.18 35.65 13.61
N SER A 50 34.24 36.41 13.90
CA SER A 50 34.31 37.85 13.65
C SER A 50 35.45 38.16 12.69
N ASP A 51 35.23 39.21 11.91
CA ASP A 51 36.16 39.99 11.09
C ASP A 51 36.65 39.32 9.79
N GLY A 52 36.64 39.96 8.63
CA GLY A 52 36.37 41.34 8.24
C GLY A 52 36.85 41.53 6.79
N GLY A 53 36.32 42.51 6.05
CA GLY A 53 36.83 42.78 4.69
C GLY A 53 35.95 43.68 3.84
N THR A 54 36.29 44.96 3.84
CA THR A 54 35.71 46.08 3.08
C THR A 54 36.05 46.07 1.58
N GLY A 55 35.14 46.56 0.73
CA GLY A 55 35.53 47.40 -0.43
C GLY A 55 34.76 47.25 -1.75
N GLY A 56 34.11 48.35 -2.19
CA GLY A 56 33.79 48.71 -3.60
C GLY A 56 32.59 47.98 -4.23
N GLY A 57 31.60 48.59 -4.87
CA GLY A 57 31.53 49.86 -5.59
C GLY A 57 31.52 49.61 -7.11
N GLY A 58 30.35 49.74 -7.75
CA GLY A 58 30.15 49.67 -9.22
C GLY A 58 29.11 48.61 -9.60
N SER A 59 27.85 48.99 -9.85
CA SER A 59 27.29 49.39 -11.16
C SER A 59 27.01 48.20 -12.08
N ASP A 60 25.71 47.89 -12.18
CA ASP A 60 24.97 47.41 -13.34
C ASP A 60 25.74 46.54 -14.36
N ASP A 61 25.73 45.23 -14.15
CA ASP A 61 25.97 44.24 -15.19
C ASP A 61 24.73 43.38 -15.38
N SER A 62 24.19 43.47 -16.59
CA SER A 62 23.08 42.66 -17.08
C SER A 62 23.55 41.23 -17.27
N GLY A 63 22.99 40.31 -16.50
CA GLY A 63 23.15 38.87 -16.71
C GLY A 63 21.78 38.21 -16.61
N ALA A 64 21.17 37.92 -17.75
CA ALA A 64 20.19 36.84 -17.81
C ALA A 64 20.89 35.60 -17.27
N SER A 65 20.41 35.05 -16.15
CA SER A 65 20.92 33.80 -15.60
C SER A 65 19.96 32.71 -16.04
N ASP A 66 20.44 32.03 -17.06
CA ASP A 66 19.85 30.98 -17.85
C ASP A 66 19.31 29.86 -16.95
N GLY A 67 18.22 29.25 -17.40
CA GLY A 67 17.58 28.13 -16.74
C GLY A 67 18.59 27.05 -16.34
N GLY A 68 18.64 26.75 -15.04
CA GLY A 68 19.59 25.81 -14.48
C GLY A 68 19.08 25.25 -13.17
N GLY A 69 18.18 24.28 -13.26
CA GLY A 69 17.58 23.60 -12.12
C GLY A 69 17.02 22.26 -12.52
N GLN A 70 17.89 21.46 -13.14
CA GLN A 70 17.83 20.02 -13.36
C GLN A 70 16.55 19.34 -12.85
N THR A 71 15.69 18.97 -13.79
CA THR A 71 14.82 17.80 -13.62
C THR A 71 15.73 16.65 -13.19
N ALA A 72 15.75 16.33 -11.91
CA ALA A 72 16.42 15.14 -11.43
C ALA A 72 15.74 13.97 -12.15
N ALA A 73 16.40 13.41 -13.15
CA ALA A 73 15.93 12.19 -13.78
C ALA A 73 15.82 11.14 -12.67
N ALA A 74 14.65 10.53 -12.52
CA ALA A 74 14.46 9.44 -11.57
C ALA A 74 15.54 8.38 -11.87
N LEU A 75 16.39 8.12 -10.88
CA LEU A 75 17.38 7.06 -11.01
C LEU A 75 16.60 5.73 -11.08
N PRO A 76 16.98 4.81 -11.99
CA PRO A 76 16.40 3.48 -12.00
C PRO A 76 16.52 2.86 -10.60
N ARG A 77 15.40 2.41 -10.05
CA ARG A 77 15.37 1.66 -8.79
C ARG A 77 15.27 0.19 -9.15
N ASP A 78 16.09 -0.64 -8.52
CA ASP A 78 15.97 -2.10 -8.68
C ASP A 78 14.59 -2.56 -8.21
N PRO A 79 13.99 -3.61 -8.80
CA PRO A 79 12.73 -4.17 -8.33
C PRO A 79 12.78 -4.64 -6.86
N TYR A 80 11.62 -4.86 -6.22
CA TYR A 80 11.56 -5.53 -4.93
C TYR A 80 11.89 -7.02 -5.11
N PRO A 81 12.86 -7.56 -4.33
CA PRO A 81 13.27 -8.95 -4.49
C PRO A 81 12.22 -9.91 -3.95
N VAL A 82 12.01 -11.01 -4.67
CA VAL A 82 11.10 -12.08 -4.26
C VAL A 82 11.84 -13.13 -3.44
N THR A 83 11.19 -13.60 -2.38
CA THR A 83 11.63 -14.74 -1.58
C THR A 83 10.90 -16.00 -2.08
N PRO A 84 11.65 -17.04 -2.48
CA PRO A 84 11.06 -18.28 -2.98
C PRO A 84 10.12 -18.96 -1.98
N ALA A 85 9.17 -19.73 -2.50
CA ALA A 85 8.29 -20.55 -1.70
C ALA A 85 9.09 -21.56 -0.85
N PRO A 86 8.63 -21.90 0.37
CA PRO A 86 9.25 -22.95 1.19
C PRO A 86 9.25 -24.32 0.49
N ASP A 87 10.25 -25.16 0.76
CA ASP A 87 10.38 -26.51 0.17
C ASP A 87 9.15 -27.41 0.44
N ASP A 88 8.46 -27.21 1.56
CA ASP A 88 7.28 -27.98 1.98
C ASP A 88 5.95 -27.29 1.61
N PHE A 89 5.96 -26.29 0.71
CA PHE A 89 4.74 -25.59 0.27
C PHE A 89 3.87 -26.51 -0.58
N GLU A 90 2.63 -26.73 -0.13
CA GLU A 90 1.61 -27.42 -0.91
C GLU A 90 0.71 -26.38 -1.57
N PRO A 91 0.70 -26.29 -2.91
CA PRO A 91 -0.07 -25.27 -3.62
C PRO A 91 -1.58 -25.50 -3.43
N PRO A 92 -2.37 -24.45 -3.14
CA PRO A 92 -3.82 -24.55 -3.16
C PRO A 92 -4.34 -24.79 -4.58
N GLU A 93 -5.64 -25.07 -4.71
CA GLU A 93 -6.29 -25.07 -6.02
C GLU A 93 -6.16 -23.68 -6.65
N PRO A 94 -5.73 -23.58 -7.91
CA PRO A 94 -5.58 -22.29 -8.57
C PRO A 94 -6.94 -21.61 -8.72
N CYS A 95 -6.96 -20.30 -8.53
CA CYS A 95 -8.11 -19.44 -8.79
C CYS A 95 -9.34 -19.79 -7.96
N SER A 96 -9.09 -20.21 -6.72
CA SER A 96 -10.14 -20.57 -5.77
C SER A 96 -10.88 -19.35 -5.21
N GLY A 97 -10.35 -18.13 -5.37
CA GLY A 97 -10.90 -16.93 -4.74
C GLY A 97 -10.69 -16.92 -3.22
N GLU A 98 -9.67 -17.65 -2.74
CA GLU A 98 -9.38 -17.81 -1.31
C GLU A 98 -8.43 -16.75 -0.77
N GLY A 99 -7.71 -16.02 -1.63
CA GLY A 99 -6.89 -14.89 -1.20
C GLY A 99 -7.71 -13.81 -0.50
N ALA A 100 -7.15 -13.25 0.58
CA ALA A 100 -7.78 -12.13 1.27
C ALA A 100 -7.87 -10.86 0.40
N TYR A 101 -6.94 -10.74 -0.54
CA TYR A 101 -6.85 -9.66 -1.50
C TYR A 101 -6.63 -10.21 -2.91
N TYR A 102 -7.04 -9.44 -3.92
CA TYR A 102 -6.71 -9.73 -5.31
C TYR A 102 -6.47 -8.46 -6.11
N ALA A 103 -5.68 -8.54 -7.17
CA ALA A 103 -5.56 -7.49 -8.18
C ALA A 103 -5.87 -8.10 -9.56
N GLU A 104 -6.73 -7.44 -10.33
CA GLU A 104 -6.93 -7.75 -11.75
C GLU A 104 -5.86 -7.02 -12.58
N VAL A 105 -5.46 -7.59 -13.72
CA VAL A 105 -4.49 -6.95 -14.62
C VAL A 105 -5.02 -5.58 -15.08
N GLY A 106 -4.20 -4.54 -14.93
CA GLY A 106 -4.57 -3.14 -15.15
C GLY A 106 -5.35 -2.51 -14.00
N GLY A 107 -5.48 -3.20 -12.87
CA GLY A 107 -6.19 -2.78 -11.68
C GLY A 107 -5.35 -2.88 -10.41
N THR A 108 -5.91 -2.41 -9.31
CA THR A 108 -5.26 -2.38 -8.00
C THR A 108 -5.85 -3.42 -7.04
N GLY A 109 -5.05 -3.76 -6.03
CA GLY A 109 -5.45 -4.65 -4.93
C GLY A 109 -6.81 -4.28 -4.34
N THR A 110 -7.68 -5.28 -4.22
CA THR A 110 -9.04 -5.21 -3.72
C THR A 110 -9.27 -6.26 -2.64
N PRO A 111 -9.83 -5.91 -1.47
CA PRO A 111 -10.09 -4.54 -1.01
C PRO A 111 -8.79 -3.74 -0.82
N ASP A 112 -8.91 -2.44 -0.53
CA ASP A 112 -7.76 -1.61 -0.20
C ASP A 112 -6.91 -2.26 0.93
N LEU A 113 -5.59 -2.22 0.76
CA LEU A 113 -4.68 -2.80 1.73
C LEU A 113 -4.66 -1.95 3.02
N PRO A 114 -4.50 -2.58 4.19
CA PRO A 114 -4.45 -1.88 5.47
C PRO A 114 -3.24 -0.95 5.54
N GLU A 115 -3.50 0.28 6.00
CA GLU A 115 -2.47 1.27 6.34
C GLU A 115 -1.62 0.78 7.52
N ARG A 116 -0.31 1.05 7.48
CA ARG A 116 0.64 0.72 8.56
C ARG A 116 1.51 1.94 8.85
N ALA A 117 1.56 2.32 10.12
CA ALA A 117 2.31 3.49 10.59
C ALA A 117 2.01 4.82 9.85
N GLY A 118 0.79 5.01 9.35
CA GLY A 118 0.40 6.20 8.59
C GLY A 118 0.77 6.16 7.12
N GLU A 119 1.25 5.02 6.61
CA GLU A 119 1.60 4.80 5.21
C GLU A 119 0.67 3.76 4.58
N SER A 120 0.28 3.98 3.32
CA SER A 120 -0.54 3.07 2.53
C SER A 120 0.31 2.30 1.53
N LEU A 121 -0.08 1.06 1.22
CA LEU A 121 0.48 0.27 0.13
C LEU A 121 -0.58 0.04 -0.94
N THR A 122 -0.26 0.35 -2.19
CA THR A 122 -1.05 -0.03 -3.36
C THR A 122 -0.28 -1.02 -4.19
N ILE A 123 -0.91 -2.15 -4.50
CA ILE A 123 -0.39 -3.17 -5.42
C ILE A 123 -1.20 -3.08 -6.71
N GLU A 124 -0.52 -3.00 -7.84
CA GLU A 124 -1.10 -3.03 -9.18
C GLU A 124 -0.59 -4.28 -9.91
N ALA A 125 -1.49 -5.03 -10.55
CA ALA A 125 -1.10 -6.11 -11.45
C ALA A 125 -0.95 -5.55 -12.86
N THR A 126 0.26 -5.59 -13.42
CA THR A 126 0.55 -5.06 -14.76
C THR A 126 0.46 -6.14 -15.84
N GLY A 127 0.57 -7.41 -15.46
CA GLY A 127 0.48 -8.53 -16.38
C GLY A 127 0.62 -9.89 -15.69
N ILE A 128 0.40 -10.95 -16.46
CA ILE A 128 0.65 -12.35 -16.09
C ILE A 128 1.37 -13.02 -17.27
N GLU A 129 2.47 -13.70 -16.99
CA GLU A 129 3.23 -14.50 -17.96
C GLU A 129 3.29 -15.96 -17.51
N GLY A 130 2.35 -16.78 -18.01
CA GLY A 130 2.23 -18.17 -17.59
C GLY A 130 1.84 -18.28 -16.11
N ALA A 131 2.78 -18.71 -15.26
CA ALA A 131 2.56 -18.84 -13.82
C ALA A 131 3.05 -17.62 -13.03
N ASP A 132 3.71 -16.67 -13.69
CA ASP A 132 4.37 -15.54 -13.05
C ASP A 132 3.49 -14.29 -13.15
N ALA A 133 3.33 -13.58 -12.03
CA ALA A 133 2.63 -12.31 -11.96
C ALA A 133 3.62 -11.15 -12.04
N GLN A 134 3.27 -10.14 -12.84
CA GLN A 134 3.99 -8.87 -12.90
C GLN A 134 3.25 -7.86 -12.04
N LEU A 135 3.89 -7.43 -10.96
CA LEU A 135 3.28 -6.55 -9.97
C LEU A 135 4.11 -5.28 -9.78
N THR A 136 3.43 -4.18 -9.49
CA THR A 136 4.03 -2.92 -9.09
C THR A 136 3.49 -2.49 -7.72
N ALA A 137 4.37 -1.98 -6.86
CA ALA A 137 4.03 -1.47 -5.55
C ALA A 137 4.25 0.03 -5.45
N THR A 138 3.29 0.73 -4.85
CA THR A 138 3.36 2.16 -4.55
C THR A 138 3.14 2.38 -3.05
N LEU A 139 4.09 3.06 -2.40
CA LEU A 139 3.99 3.45 -0.99
C LEU A 139 3.53 4.90 -0.90
N GLY A 140 2.42 5.13 -0.18
CA GLY A 140 1.79 6.45 -0.08
C GLY A 140 1.49 7.06 -1.46
N GLU A 141 1.91 8.30 -1.64
CA GLU A 141 1.86 9.03 -2.92
C GLU A 141 3.20 8.99 -3.68
N GLY A 142 4.07 8.04 -3.34
CA GLY A 142 5.39 7.90 -3.93
C GLY A 142 5.38 7.39 -5.37
N ASP A 143 6.57 7.29 -5.96
CA ASP A 143 6.73 6.70 -7.28
C ASP A 143 6.49 5.17 -7.22
N PRO A 144 5.81 4.57 -8.22
CA PRO A 144 5.67 3.13 -8.33
C PRO A 144 7.03 2.44 -8.48
N ARG A 145 7.16 1.24 -7.92
CA ARG A 145 8.35 0.38 -8.03
C ARG A 145 7.94 -1.05 -8.34
N GLU A 146 8.56 -1.62 -9.36
CA GLU A 146 8.34 -3.00 -9.79
C GLU A 146 8.71 -4.00 -8.68
N ILE A 147 8.00 -5.12 -8.66
CA ILE A 147 8.37 -6.33 -7.92
C ILE A 147 8.95 -7.31 -8.95
N GLU A 148 9.98 -8.08 -8.60
CA GLU A 148 10.41 -9.17 -9.47
C GLU A 148 9.22 -10.09 -9.79
N ASP A 149 9.23 -10.72 -10.97
CA ASP A 149 8.19 -11.67 -11.35
C ASP A 149 7.98 -12.70 -10.23
N ILE A 150 6.73 -12.80 -9.74
CA ILE A 150 6.39 -13.53 -8.53
C ILE A 150 5.33 -14.58 -8.84
N THR A 151 5.50 -15.79 -8.32
CA THR A 151 4.56 -16.89 -8.50
C THR A 151 3.96 -17.39 -7.18
N LEU A 152 3.10 -18.39 -7.30
CA LEU A 152 2.38 -19.03 -6.21
C LEU A 152 3.31 -19.46 -5.06
N GLY A 153 2.95 -19.07 -3.83
CA GLY A 153 3.66 -19.43 -2.60
C GLY A 153 4.91 -18.59 -2.32
N GLU A 154 5.31 -17.75 -3.26
CA GLU A 154 6.41 -16.81 -3.05
C GLU A 154 5.96 -15.56 -2.30
N THR A 155 6.93 -14.86 -1.73
CA THR A 155 6.67 -13.69 -0.89
C THR A 155 7.56 -12.52 -1.27
N VAL A 156 7.07 -11.31 -1.02
CA VAL A 156 7.86 -10.08 -1.21
C VAL A 156 7.67 -9.16 0.00
N SER A 157 8.77 -8.61 0.51
CA SER A 157 8.73 -7.61 1.57
C SER A 157 8.87 -6.21 0.99
N ILE A 158 7.85 -5.39 1.24
CA ILE A 158 7.73 -4.00 0.80
C ILE A 158 7.56 -3.15 2.06
N ASP A 159 8.67 -2.65 2.59
CA ASP A 159 8.71 -1.87 3.84
C ASP A 159 7.99 -2.58 5.01
N LEU A 160 6.87 -2.04 5.51
CA LEU A 160 6.08 -2.63 6.59
C LEU A 160 5.14 -3.77 6.16
N TRP A 161 5.11 -4.16 4.89
CA TRP A 161 4.25 -5.23 4.36
C TRP A 161 5.06 -6.41 3.85
N THR A 162 4.56 -7.61 4.11
CA THR A 162 4.99 -8.81 3.39
C THR A 162 3.77 -9.42 2.71
N LEU A 163 3.85 -9.54 1.39
CA LEU A 163 2.82 -10.10 0.54
C LEU A 163 3.19 -11.56 0.24
N SER A 164 2.21 -12.45 0.29
CA SER A 164 2.33 -13.86 -0.11
C SER A 164 1.36 -14.12 -1.25
N VAL A 165 1.84 -14.54 -2.41
CA VAL A 165 0.96 -14.85 -3.54
C VAL A 165 0.29 -16.19 -3.29
N THR A 166 -1.04 -16.20 -3.34
CA THR A 166 -1.86 -17.39 -3.08
C THR A 166 -2.48 -17.96 -4.35
N SER A 167 -2.55 -17.19 -5.44
CA SER A 167 -2.92 -17.70 -6.77
C SER A 167 -2.52 -16.72 -7.88
N VAL A 168 -2.17 -17.26 -9.06
CA VAL A 168 -2.00 -16.51 -10.30
C VAL A 168 -2.92 -17.11 -11.35
N CYS A 169 -3.86 -16.31 -11.86
CA CYS A 169 -4.97 -16.76 -12.69
C CYS A 169 -4.93 -16.11 -14.06
N GLU A 170 -4.33 -16.79 -15.03
CA GLU A 170 -4.24 -16.31 -16.40
C GLU A 170 -5.63 -16.17 -17.06
N GLU A 171 -6.55 -17.11 -16.79
CA GLU A 171 -7.89 -17.12 -17.41
C GLU A 171 -8.77 -15.94 -16.99
N THR A 172 -8.60 -15.47 -15.75
CA THR A 172 -9.36 -14.35 -15.18
C THR A 172 -8.52 -13.08 -15.04
N GLU A 173 -7.27 -13.11 -15.52
CA GLU A 173 -6.31 -12.02 -15.40
C GLU A 173 -6.21 -11.48 -13.96
N GLN A 174 -6.13 -12.38 -12.98
CA GLN A 174 -6.20 -12.05 -11.55
C GLN A 174 -5.03 -12.64 -10.77
N VAL A 175 -4.50 -11.87 -9.83
CA VAL A 175 -3.49 -12.31 -8.85
C VAL A 175 -4.10 -12.21 -7.46
N GLU A 176 -4.16 -13.32 -6.75
CA GLU A 176 -4.64 -13.39 -5.37
C GLU A 176 -3.45 -13.43 -4.40
N PHE A 177 -3.56 -12.73 -3.28
CA PHE A 177 -2.49 -12.66 -2.30
C PHE A 177 -3.00 -12.37 -0.89
N ASP A 178 -2.16 -12.73 0.08
CA ASP A 178 -2.35 -12.44 1.49
C ASP A 178 -1.27 -11.49 2.01
N LEU A 179 -1.59 -10.79 3.09
CA LEU A 179 -0.61 -10.03 3.86
C LEU A 179 -0.22 -10.83 5.11
N ILE A 180 1.05 -11.20 5.17
CA ILE A 180 1.63 -11.94 6.29
C ILE A 180 2.53 -11.00 7.10
N ASN A 181 2.39 -11.04 8.43
CA ASN A 181 3.15 -10.26 9.40
C ASN A 181 3.49 -11.12 10.61
#